data_AF-A0A8F9WF35-F1
#
_entry.id   AF-A0A8F9WF35-F1
#
_cell.length_a   1.000
_cell.length_b   1.000
_cell.length_c   1.000
_cell.angle_alpha   90.00
_cell.angle_beta   90.00
_cell.angle_gamma   90.00
#
_symmetry.space_group_name_H-M   'P 1'
#
loop_
_entity.id
_entity.type
_entity.pdbx_description
1 polymer ?
#
loop_
_entity_poly.entity_id
_entity_poly.type
_entity_poly.pdbx_seq_one_letter_code
_entity_poly.pdbx_strand_id
1 'polypeptide(L)'
;MKVFVTGATGFVGTAVVQELLNSGHQVLGLARSEESANKLIDAGAEAHHGDLNNFESLKSGAAISDAVIHLGFVHDFSRFEQMCHLDGQVIENIGDALLGTDKPFLITSGTALFSKDGTTIETDRSVNPHPRIATENAADAIAEKGVKVAVIRLSPSVHGRSDIIGFVPTLIRIARETGKSAVINGGNNFWPAVHKLDAAKLYRLALEKPFVSGTRYHAVSEQGIPLKEIAGFIAEKLQVPVVSLNSDEAAEHFGWFAHFAKLNNLTSSEETRKVLNWFPHHPTLMEDLQSDVYFPEKQ
;
A
#
# COMPACT_ATOMS: atom_id res chain seq x y z
N MET A 1 -11.48 13.01 16.01
CA MET A 1 -11.62 11.56 16.33
C MET A 1 -10.27 11.03 16.77
N LYS A 2 -10.25 10.05 17.67
CA LYS A 2 -9.08 9.23 18.00
C LYS A 2 -9.01 8.03 17.05
N VAL A 3 -7.94 7.90 16.29
CA VAL A 3 -7.76 6.87 15.24
C VAL A 3 -6.66 5.91 15.65
N PHE A 4 -6.97 4.62 15.76
CA PHE A 4 -5.98 3.57 15.97
C PHE A 4 -5.34 3.21 14.62
N VAL A 5 -4.02 3.31 14.52
CA VAL A 5 -3.28 3.07 13.27
C VAL A 5 -2.25 1.97 13.49
N THR A 6 -2.41 0.83 12.80
CA THR A 6 -1.34 -0.17 12.71
C THR A 6 -0.42 0.15 11.54
N GLY A 7 0.86 -0.24 11.61
CA GLY A 7 1.84 0.14 10.59
C GLY A 7 2.16 1.65 10.59
N ALA A 8 1.82 2.36 11.66
CA ALA A 8 1.89 3.82 11.79
C ALA A 8 3.30 4.41 11.58
N THR A 9 4.36 3.64 11.84
CA THR A 9 5.75 4.05 11.61
C THR A 9 6.31 3.58 10.27
N GLY A 10 5.49 3.01 9.39
CA GLY A 10 5.88 2.56 8.06
C GLY A 10 5.86 3.67 7.00
N PHE A 11 6.23 3.34 5.76
CA PHE A 11 6.34 4.31 4.66
C PHE A 11 5.02 5.06 4.39
N VAL A 12 3.92 4.33 4.20
CA VAL A 12 2.57 4.93 4.04
C VAL A 12 2.01 5.39 5.39
N GLY A 13 2.26 4.60 6.45
CA GLY A 13 1.79 4.89 7.80
C GLY A 13 2.17 6.27 8.30
N THR A 14 3.44 6.65 8.15
CA THR A 14 3.94 7.96 8.59
C THR A 14 3.23 9.12 7.88
N ALA A 15 2.94 8.98 6.57
CA ALA A 15 2.16 9.96 5.82
C ALA A 15 0.71 10.04 6.31
N VAL A 16 0.07 8.89 6.57
CA VAL A 16 -1.30 8.82 7.11
C VAL A 16 -1.39 9.44 8.51
N VAL A 17 -0.44 9.14 9.39
CA VAL A 17 -0.35 9.74 10.73
C VAL A 17 -0.29 11.25 10.63
N GLN A 18 0.61 11.78 9.80
CA GLN A 18 0.76 13.23 9.64
C GLN A 18 -0.49 13.89 9.05
N GLU A 19 -1.12 13.29 8.04
CA GLU A 19 -2.36 13.80 7.44
C GLU A 19 -3.51 13.86 8.47
N LEU A 20 -3.65 12.82 9.29
CA LEU A 20 -4.66 12.77 10.35
C LEU A 20 -4.43 13.86 11.41
N LEU A 21 -3.19 13.99 11.90
CA LEU A 21 -2.84 15.01 12.90
C LEU A 21 -3.06 16.43 12.37
N ASN A 22 -2.62 16.71 11.14
CA ASN A 22 -2.80 18.00 10.48
C ASN A 22 -4.28 18.37 10.28
N SER A 23 -5.15 17.36 10.24
CA SER A 23 -6.59 17.53 10.07
C SER A 23 -7.36 17.53 11.41
N GLY A 24 -6.65 17.58 12.54
CA GLY A 24 -7.26 17.69 13.87
C GLY A 24 -7.72 16.35 14.47
N HIS A 25 -7.32 15.22 13.91
CA HIS A 25 -7.51 13.92 14.55
C HIS A 25 -6.42 13.66 15.61
N GLN A 26 -6.75 12.83 16.59
CA GLN A 26 -5.76 12.24 17.49
C GLN A 26 -5.38 10.87 16.92
N VAL A 27 -4.10 10.51 17.01
CA VAL A 27 -3.61 9.24 16.51
C VAL A 27 -3.07 8.41 17.65
N LEU A 28 -3.53 7.16 17.74
CA LEU A 28 -2.97 6.10 18.56
C LEU A 28 -2.26 5.12 17.63
N GLY A 29 -0.93 5.18 17.53
CA GLY A 29 -0.16 4.33 16.63
C GLY A 29 0.35 3.06 17.32
N LEU A 30 0.18 1.90 16.68
CA LEU A 30 0.78 0.64 17.14
C LEU A 30 2.31 0.70 17.02
N ALA A 31 3.01 0.46 18.12
CA ALA A 31 4.47 0.46 18.20
C ALA A 31 5.01 -0.86 18.77
N ARG A 32 5.80 -1.58 17.96
CA ARG A 32 6.42 -2.87 18.33
C ARG A 32 7.76 -2.73 19.08
N SER A 33 8.28 -1.51 19.19
CA SER A 33 9.56 -1.20 19.84
C SER A 33 9.56 0.21 20.41
N GLU A 34 10.49 0.50 21.33
CA GLU A 34 10.70 1.86 21.84
C GLU A 34 11.04 2.85 20.73
N GLU A 35 11.84 2.44 19.74
CA GLU A 35 12.16 3.27 18.58
C GLU A 35 10.89 3.67 17.80
N SER A 36 9.99 2.71 17.54
CA SER A 36 8.70 3.01 16.91
C SER A 36 7.82 3.89 17.78
N ALA A 37 7.82 3.69 19.09
CA ALA A 37 7.05 4.52 20.02
C ALA A 37 7.56 5.98 20.01
N ASN A 38 8.88 6.18 20.07
CA ASN A 38 9.50 7.49 19.99
C ASN A 38 9.18 8.19 18.66
N LYS A 39 9.25 7.49 17.53
CA LYS A 39 8.84 8.05 16.22
C LYS A 39 7.40 8.57 16.21
N LEU A 40 6.48 7.90 16.91
CA LEU A 40 5.10 8.36 17.01
C LEU A 40 4.97 9.59 17.91
N ILE A 41 5.64 9.56 19.07
CA ILE A 41 5.65 10.68 20.02
C ILE A 41 6.24 11.93 19.37
N ASP A 42 7.37 11.80 18.68
CA ASP A 42 8.05 12.88 17.95
C ASP A 42 7.16 13.45 16.83
N ALA A 43 6.30 12.63 16.22
CA ALA A 43 5.33 13.07 15.23
C ALA A 43 4.08 13.73 15.84
N GLY A 44 3.92 13.71 17.18
CA GLY A 44 2.75 14.24 17.89
C GLY A 44 1.59 13.23 18.07
N ALA A 45 1.85 11.94 17.88
CA ALA A 45 0.89 10.85 18.11
C ALA A 45 1.12 10.15 19.46
N GLU A 46 0.10 9.45 19.95
CA GLU A 46 0.23 8.53 21.08
C GLU A 46 0.77 7.17 20.60
N ALA A 47 1.61 6.52 21.41
CA ALA A 47 2.10 5.17 21.15
C ALA A 47 1.27 4.13 21.91
N HIS A 48 0.83 3.09 21.20
CA HIS A 48 0.21 1.89 21.76
C HIS A 48 1.16 0.70 21.59
N HIS A 49 1.71 0.21 22.70
CA HIS A 49 2.68 -0.87 22.65
C HIS A 49 2.03 -2.20 22.24
N GLY A 50 2.56 -2.80 21.18
CA GLY A 50 2.13 -4.10 20.68
C GLY A 50 2.62 -4.37 19.27
N ASP A 51 2.33 -5.57 18.78
CA ASP A 51 2.63 -5.97 17.40
C ASP A 51 1.48 -6.78 16.80
N LEU A 52 1.61 -7.15 15.52
CA LEU A 52 0.55 -7.81 14.76
C LEU A 52 0.22 -9.24 15.27
N ASN A 53 1.05 -9.85 16.11
CA ASN A 53 0.77 -11.13 16.76
C ASN A 53 0.11 -10.95 18.13
N ASN A 54 0.05 -9.73 18.67
CA ASN A 54 -0.58 -9.45 19.95
C ASN A 54 -2.04 -9.02 19.74
N PHE A 55 -2.91 -9.99 19.49
CA PHE A 55 -4.32 -9.74 19.17
C PHE A 55 -5.09 -9.00 20.29
N GLU A 56 -4.77 -9.25 21.55
CA GLU A 56 -5.39 -8.53 22.68
C GLU A 56 -4.96 -7.04 22.71
N SER A 57 -3.70 -6.76 22.36
CA SER A 57 -3.26 -5.38 22.14
C SER A 57 -3.98 -4.72 20.96
N LEU A 58 -4.21 -5.45 19.86
CA LEU A 58 -4.93 -4.91 18.70
C LEU A 58 -6.39 -4.59 19.03
N LYS A 59 -7.08 -5.50 19.73
CA LYS A 59 -8.45 -5.32 20.21
C LYS A 59 -8.56 -4.14 21.17
N SER A 60 -7.64 -4.02 22.13
CA SER A 60 -7.65 -2.90 23.09
C SER A 60 -7.45 -1.55 22.41
N GLY A 61 -6.50 -1.43 21.46
CA GLY A 61 -6.30 -0.21 20.67
C GLY A 61 -7.54 0.18 19.85
N ALA A 62 -8.20 -0.81 19.23
CA ALA A 62 -9.45 -0.61 18.49
C ALA A 62 -10.62 -0.20 19.42
N ALA A 63 -10.75 -0.83 20.59
CA ALA A 63 -11.83 -0.58 21.53
C ALA A 63 -11.83 0.86 22.07
N ILE A 64 -10.65 1.41 22.36
CA ILE A 64 -10.50 2.77 22.93
C ILE A 64 -10.46 3.90 21.90
N SER A 65 -10.55 3.56 20.61
CA SER A 65 -10.49 4.52 19.51
C SER A 65 -11.85 4.69 18.83
N ASP A 66 -12.05 5.80 18.13
CA ASP A 66 -13.28 6.09 17.37
C ASP A 66 -13.27 5.43 15.99
N ALA A 67 -12.08 5.10 15.47
CA ALA A 67 -11.87 4.50 14.16
C ALA A 67 -10.56 3.73 14.10
N VAL A 68 -10.41 2.85 13.11
CA VAL A 68 -9.19 2.05 12.90
C VAL A 68 -8.71 2.13 11.45
N ILE A 69 -7.40 2.28 11.26
CA ILE A 69 -6.72 2.14 9.98
C ILE A 69 -5.66 1.05 10.09
N HIS A 70 -5.79 -0.01 9.30
CA HIS A 70 -4.84 -1.11 9.25
C HIS A 70 -3.93 -1.01 8.02
N LEU A 71 -2.70 -0.54 8.23
CA LEU A 71 -1.62 -0.45 7.22
C LEU A 71 -0.46 -1.43 7.50
N GLY A 72 -0.47 -2.08 8.66
CA GLY A 72 0.62 -2.96 9.06
C GLY A 72 0.59 -4.30 8.33
N PHE A 73 1.70 -4.68 7.70
CA PHE A 73 1.91 -6.02 7.13
C PHE A 73 3.32 -6.52 7.50
N VAL A 74 3.46 -7.80 7.83
CA VAL A 74 4.77 -8.40 8.10
C VAL A 74 5.46 -8.77 6.77
N HIS A 75 6.44 -7.98 6.37
CA HIS A 75 7.16 -8.12 5.09
C HIS A 75 8.23 -9.23 5.11
N ASP A 76 7.89 -10.41 5.60
CA ASP A 76 8.73 -11.61 5.51
C ASP A 76 8.32 -12.46 4.31
N PHE A 77 8.92 -12.16 3.15
CA PHE A 77 8.61 -12.85 1.89
C PHE A 77 9.06 -14.31 1.86
N SER A 78 9.94 -14.74 2.77
CA SER A 78 10.32 -16.17 2.88
C SER A 78 9.18 -17.03 3.42
N ARG A 79 8.24 -16.41 4.14
CA ARG A 79 7.04 -17.04 4.73
C ARG A 79 5.77 -16.30 4.28
N PHE A 80 5.76 -15.82 3.03
CA PHE A 80 4.74 -14.90 2.52
C PHE A 80 3.30 -15.38 2.75
N GLU A 81 3.00 -16.64 2.46
CA GLU A 81 1.66 -17.21 2.68
C GLU A 81 1.24 -17.16 4.15
N GLN A 82 2.15 -17.50 5.07
CA GLN A 82 1.90 -17.40 6.51
C GLN A 82 1.65 -15.95 6.94
N MET A 83 2.40 -14.99 6.37
CA MET A 83 2.20 -13.57 6.67
C MET A 83 0.87 -13.05 6.13
N CYS A 84 0.39 -13.58 4.99
CA CYS A 84 -0.94 -13.27 4.48
C CYS A 84 -2.05 -13.84 5.37
N HIS A 85 -1.86 -15.05 5.91
CA HIS A 85 -2.82 -15.63 6.83
C HIS A 85 -2.88 -14.84 8.15
N LEU A 86 -1.72 -14.46 8.70
CA LEU A 86 -1.64 -13.59 9.88
C LEU A 86 -2.37 -12.26 9.65
N ASP A 87 -2.20 -11.63 8.48
CA ASP A 87 -2.90 -10.40 8.11
C ASP A 87 -4.43 -10.57 8.18
N GLY A 88 -4.96 -11.69 7.68
CA GLY A 88 -6.38 -12.03 7.82
C GLY A 88 -6.81 -12.15 9.29
N GLN A 89 -6.01 -12.85 10.11
CA GLN A 89 -6.29 -13.01 11.55
C GLN A 89 -6.27 -11.66 12.29
N VAL A 90 -5.38 -10.74 11.93
CA VAL A 90 -5.34 -9.38 12.49
C VAL A 90 -6.63 -8.63 12.18
N ILE A 91 -7.08 -8.67 10.91
CA ILE A 91 -8.30 -8.02 10.46
C ILE A 91 -9.53 -8.59 11.19
N GLU A 92 -9.61 -9.92 11.32
CA GLU A 92 -10.68 -10.58 12.06
C GLU A 92 -10.70 -10.17 13.54
N ASN A 93 -9.55 -10.17 14.22
CA ASN A 93 -9.49 -9.81 15.65
C ASN A 93 -9.81 -8.34 15.90
N ILE A 94 -9.36 -7.42 15.04
CA ILE A 94 -9.77 -6.01 15.11
C ILE A 94 -11.28 -5.91 14.84
N GLY A 95 -11.78 -6.60 13.82
CA GLY A 95 -13.21 -6.61 13.48
C GLY A 95 -14.10 -7.09 14.62
N ASP A 96 -13.69 -8.14 15.34
CA ASP A 96 -14.42 -8.65 16.51
C ASP A 96 -14.54 -7.59 17.61
N ALA A 97 -13.51 -6.74 17.82
CA ALA A 97 -13.57 -5.64 18.79
C ALA A 97 -14.47 -4.47 18.34
N LEU A 98 -14.80 -4.39 17.06
CA LEU A 98 -15.65 -3.35 16.48
C LEU A 98 -17.09 -3.81 16.23
N LEU A 99 -17.38 -5.10 16.43
CA LEU A 99 -18.71 -5.68 16.24
C LEU A 99 -19.76 -4.97 17.10
N GLY A 100 -20.91 -4.64 16.50
CA GLY A 100 -21.98 -3.89 17.17
C GLY A 100 -21.71 -2.40 17.35
N THR A 101 -20.64 -1.87 16.73
CA THR A 101 -20.34 -0.43 16.69
C THR A 101 -20.40 0.13 15.27
N ASP A 102 -20.56 1.44 15.14
CA ASP A 102 -20.49 2.17 13.86
C ASP A 102 -19.09 2.76 13.56
N LYS A 103 -18.07 2.32 14.30
CA LYS A 103 -16.69 2.81 14.17
C LYS A 103 -16.11 2.37 12.81
N PRO A 104 -15.65 3.30 11.95
CA PRO A 104 -15.13 2.94 10.64
C PRO A 104 -13.78 2.21 10.77
N PHE A 105 -13.65 1.10 10.04
CA PHE A 105 -12.42 0.33 9.91
C PHE A 105 -11.94 0.36 8.47
N LEU A 106 -10.78 0.97 8.21
CA LEU A 106 -10.14 0.94 6.89
C LEU A 106 -9.02 -0.09 6.89
N ILE A 107 -9.07 -1.02 5.94
CA ILE A 107 -8.00 -2.00 5.73
C ILE A 107 -7.21 -1.69 4.46
N THR A 108 -5.95 -2.09 4.44
CA THR A 108 -5.06 -1.88 3.29
C THR A 108 -4.91 -3.15 2.47
N SER A 109 -5.31 -3.09 1.20
CA SER A 109 -5.07 -4.12 0.18
C SER A 109 -4.19 -3.53 -0.94
N GLY A 110 -3.93 -4.30 -1.99
CA GLY A 110 -3.14 -3.86 -3.14
C GLY A 110 -3.82 -4.21 -4.47
N THR A 111 -3.74 -3.31 -5.46
CA THR A 111 -4.35 -3.53 -6.78
C THR A 111 -3.64 -4.64 -7.56
N ALA A 112 -2.39 -4.98 -7.21
CA ALA A 112 -1.63 -6.08 -7.79
C ALA A 112 -2.37 -7.43 -7.75
N LEU A 113 -3.26 -7.63 -6.77
CA LEU A 113 -4.13 -8.81 -6.66
C LEU A 113 -5.06 -9.02 -7.85
N PHE A 114 -5.33 -7.97 -8.62
CA PHE A 114 -6.32 -7.90 -9.69
C PHE A 114 -5.69 -7.73 -11.07
N SER A 115 -4.37 -7.94 -11.19
CA SER A 115 -3.68 -7.89 -12.47
C SER A 115 -4.38 -8.81 -13.48
N LYS A 116 -4.82 -8.23 -14.59
CA LYS A 116 -5.60 -8.88 -15.65
C LYS A 116 -5.40 -8.14 -16.97
N ASP A 117 -5.92 -8.72 -18.04
CA ASP A 117 -6.09 -7.97 -19.29
C ASP A 117 -7.26 -6.98 -19.15
N GLY A 118 -7.00 -5.72 -19.50
CA GLY A 118 -7.95 -4.61 -19.36
C GLY A 118 -7.80 -3.84 -18.04
N THR A 119 -8.77 -2.98 -17.75
CA THR A 119 -8.73 -2.07 -16.60
C THR A 119 -9.36 -2.71 -15.37
N THR A 120 -8.65 -2.66 -14.24
CA THR A 120 -9.15 -2.99 -12.91
C THR A 120 -9.96 -1.83 -12.34
N ILE A 121 -11.14 -2.13 -11.79
CA ILE A 121 -12.07 -1.16 -11.18
C ILE A 121 -12.47 -1.58 -9.75
N GLU A 122 -13.01 -0.66 -8.95
CA GLU A 122 -13.26 -0.84 -7.51
C GLU A 122 -14.21 -2.00 -7.19
N THR A 123 -15.13 -2.33 -8.10
CA THR A 123 -16.08 -3.45 -7.96
C THR A 123 -15.48 -4.81 -8.30
N ASP A 124 -14.27 -4.86 -8.85
CA ASP A 124 -13.63 -6.14 -9.17
C ASP A 124 -13.36 -6.96 -7.91
N ARG A 125 -13.51 -8.27 -8.04
CA ARG A 125 -13.19 -9.27 -7.02
C ARG A 125 -12.17 -10.24 -7.61
N SER A 126 -11.18 -10.63 -6.82
CA SER A 126 -10.14 -11.51 -7.32
C SER A 126 -10.70 -12.92 -7.41
N VAL A 127 -10.50 -13.54 -8.56
CA VAL A 127 -10.82 -14.95 -8.80
C VAL A 127 -9.56 -15.83 -8.76
N ASN A 128 -8.38 -15.21 -8.61
CA ASN A 128 -7.10 -15.89 -8.67
C ASN A 128 -6.66 -16.33 -7.27
N PRO A 129 -6.21 -17.59 -7.10
CA PRO A 129 -5.66 -18.06 -5.84
C PRO A 129 -4.31 -17.40 -5.60
N HIS A 130 -4.29 -16.34 -4.80
CA HIS A 130 -3.08 -15.63 -4.38
C HIS A 130 -3.14 -15.40 -2.86
N PRO A 131 -2.09 -15.72 -2.08
CA PRO A 131 -2.16 -15.64 -0.62
C PRO A 131 -2.64 -14.28 -0.07
N ARG A 132 -2.24 -13.16 -0.69
CA ARG A 132 -2.72 -11.82 -0.30
C ARG A 132 -4.24 -11.62 -0.39
N ILE A 133 -5.00 -12.52 -1.03
CA ILE A 133 -6.46 -12.45 -1.03
C ILE A 133 -7.05 -12.62 0.38
N ALA A 134 -6.29 -13.22 1.30
CA ALA A 134 -6.67 -13.37 2.71
C ALA A 134 -7.11 -12.04 3.35
N THR A 135 -6.50 -10.92 2.95
CA THR A 135 -6.85 -9.57 3.41
C THR A 135 -8.28 -9.18 3.04
N GLU A 136 -8.65 -9.29 1.76
CA GLU A 136 -9.99 -8.89 1.33
C GLU A 136 -11.05 -9.92 1.75
N ASN A 137 -10.69 -11.20 1.81
CA ASN A 137 -11.57 -12.24 2.35
C ASN A 137 -11.90 -11.99 3.83
N ALA A 138 -10.90 -11.62 4.65
CA ALA A 138 -11.14 -11.27 6.05
C ALA A 138 -12.01 -10.00 6.17
N ALA A 139 -11.80 -9.02 5.28
CA ALA A 139 -12.65 -7.83 5.19
C ALA A 139 -14.12 -8.19 4.92
N ASP A 140 -14.35 -9.06 3.94
CA ASP A 140 -15.69 -9.51 3.57
C ASP A 140 -16.33 -10.31 4.72
N ALA A 141 -15.58 -11.20 5.35
CA ALA A 141 -16.06 -11.98 6.50
C ALA A 141 -16.50 -11.09 7.69
N ILE A 142 -15.76 -10.03 8.01
CA ILE A 142 -16.17 -9.11 9.09
C ILE A 142 -17.28 -8.15 8.64
N ALA A 143 -17.34 -7.78 7.36
CA ALA A 143 -18.45 -7.00 6.81
C ALA A 143 -19.77 -7.77 6.90
N GLU A 144 -19.77 -9.07 6.56
CA GLU A 144 -20.92 -9.97 6.68
C GLU A 144 -21.41 -10.11 8.14
N LYS A 145 -20.50 -10.03 9.11
CA LYS A 145 -20.84 -9.99 10.55
C LYS A 145 -21.42 -8.64 10.99
N GLY A 146 -21.39 -7.61 10.14
CA GLY A 146 -21.93 -6.27 10.44
C GLY A 146 -20.90 -5.25 10.92
N VAL A 147 -19.60 -5.51 10.80
CA VAL A 147 -18.56 -4.50 11.06
C VAL A 147 -18.59 -3.46 9.94
N LYS A 148 -18.49 -2.16 10.27
CA LYS A 148 -18.37 -1.07 9.29
C LYS A 148 -16.94 -0.98 8.74
N VAL A 149 -16.65 -1.74 7.69
CA VAL A 149 -15.31 -1.85 7.10
C VAL A 149 -15.27 -1.37 5.66
N ALA A 150 -14.16 -0.78 5.23
CA ALA A 150 -13.84 -0.50 3.84
C ALA A 150 -12.38 -0.88 3.52
N VAL A 151 -12.12 -1.15 2.25
CA VAL A 151 -10.81 -1.57 1.74
C VAL A 151 -10.20 -0.45 0.91
N ILE A 152 -8.97 -0.04 1.21
CA ILE A 152 -8.17 0.84 0.36
C ILE A 152 -7.12 -0.02 -0.35
N ARG A 153 -7.22 -0.12 -1.66
CA ARG A 153 -6.25 -0.81 -2.53
C ARG A 153 -5.19 0.19 -2.97
N LEU A 154 -3.97 0.01 -2.49
CA LEU A 154 -2.80 0.79 -2.91
C LEU A 154 -2.31 0.30 -4.27
N SER A 155 -1.84 1.23 -5.11
CA SER A 155 -1.07 0.89 -6.30
C SER A 155 0.23 0.14 -5.93
N PRO A 156 0.78 -0.73 -6.79
CA PRO A 156 2.08 -1.36 -6.55
C PRO A 156 3.21 -0.34 -6.39
N SER A 157 3.11 0.79 -7.11
CA SER A 157 4.05 1.90 -7.04
C SER A 157 3.51 3.03 -6.15
N VAL A 158 3.39 2.78 -4.84
CA VAL A 158 3.29 3.91 -3.90
C VAL A 158 4.66 4.56 -3.80
N HIS A 159 4.79 5.81 -4.19
CA HIS A 159 6.09 6.48 -4.34
C HIS A 159 6.20 7.75 -3.49
N GLY A 160 7.42 8.26 -3.40
CA GLY A 160 7.75 9.49 -2.70
C GLY A 160 9.02 9.37 -1.86
N ARG A 161 9.44 10.49 -1.26
CA ARG A 161 10.66 10.57 -0.42
C ARG A 161 10.70 9.47 0.64
N SER A 162 11.87 8.86 0.81
CA SER A 162 12.14 7.76 1.76
C SER A 162 11.52 6.40 1.38
N ASP A 163 11.04 6.24 0.15
CA ASP A 163 10.75 4.91 -0.40
C ASP A 163 12.06 4.16 -0.65
N ILE A 164 12.28 3.10 0.13
CA ILE A 164 13.52 2.31 0.11
C ILE A 164 13.31 0.83 -0.20
N ILE A 165 12.09 0.32 0.01
CA ILE A 165 11.74 -1.11 -0.13
C ILE A 165 10.62 -1.34 -1.15
N GLY A 166 10.04 -0.28 -1.72
CA GLY A 166 8.99 -0.38 -2.72
C GLY A 166 9.47 -0.99 -4.04
N PHE A 167 8.53 -1.07 -4.99
CA PHE A 167 8.77 -1.71 -6.28
C PHE A 167 9.78 -0.92 -7.12
N VAL A 168 9.69 0.41 -7.09
CA VAL A 168 10.58 1.31 -7.83
C VAL A 168 12.03 1.24 -7.30
N PRO A 169 12.31 1.39 -6.00
CA PRO A 169 13.65 1.11 -5.44
C PRO A 169 14.18 -0.28 -5.77
N THR A 170 13.30 -1.28 -5.80
CA THR A 170 13.69 -2.66 -6.14
C THR A 170 14.17 -2.76 -7.58
N LEU A 171 13.45 -2.17 -8.55
CA LEU A 171 13.91 -2.09 -9.94
C LEU A 171 15.24 -1.35 -10.07
N ILE A 172 15.40 -0.21 -9.38
CA ILE A 172 16.65 0.57 -9.39
C ILE A 172 17.81 -0.26 -8.83
N ARG A 173 17.60 -0.97 -7.72
CA ARG A 173 18.61 -1.82 -7.10
C ARG A 173 19.02 -2.96 -8.03
N ILE A 174 18.07 -3.68 -8.62
CA ILE A 174 18.35 -4.76 -9.57
C ILE A 174 19.14 -4.22 -10.77
N ALA A 175 18.77 -3.05 -11.30
CA ALA A 175 19.49 -2.44 -12.41
C ALA A 175 20.94 -2.06 -12.06
N ARG A 176 21.18 -1.56 -10.84
CA ARG A 176 22.53 -1.31 -10.32
C ARG A 176 23.35 -2.59 -10.16
N GLU A 177 22.76 -3.63 -9.59
CA GLU A 177 23.43 -4.90 -9.30
C GLU A 177 23.80 -5.67 -10.59
N THR A 178 22.91 -5.65 -11.57
CA THR A 178 23.06 -6.41 -12.83
C THR A 178 23.72 -5.61 -13.96
N GLY A 179 23.81 -4.28 -13.82
CA GLY A 179 24.28 -3.39 -14.87
C GLY A 179 23.33 -3.31 -16.08
N LYS A 180 22.05 -3.64 -15.92
CA LYS A 180 21.02 -3.64 -16.98
C LYS A 180 19.67 -3.25 -16.39
N SER A 181 18.93 -2.35 -17.04
CA SER A 181 17.52 -2.12 -16.71
C SER A 181 16.65 -2.97 -17.62
N ALA A 182 15.76 -3.79 -17.07
CA ALA A 182 15.05 -4.79 -17.87
C ALA A 182 13.53 -4.55 -17.93
N VAL A 183 12.95 -5.04 -19.02
CA VAL A 183 11.51 -5.28 -19.19
C VAL A 183 11.27 -6.71 -19.67
N ILE A 184 10.04 -7.19 -19.58
CA ILE A 184 9.65 -8.53 -20.03
C ILE A 184 8.76 -8.39 -21.26
N ASN A 185 9.06 -9.16 -22.32
CA ASN A 185 8.27 -9.16 -23.57
C ASN A 185 7.98 -7.74 -24.12
N GLY A 186 8.97 -6.86 -24.11
CA GLY A 186 8.86 -5.48 -24.61
C GLY A 186 8.27 -4.46 -23.62
N GLY A 187 7.87 -4.85 -22.41
CA GLY A 187 7.49 -3.92 -21.33
C GLY A 187 6.22 -3.10 -21.59
N ASN A 188 5.27 -3.70 -22.32
CA ASN A 188 3.97 -3.07 -22.61
C ASN A 188 2.93 -3.32 -21.51
N ASN A 189 3.32 -3.90 -20.38
CA ASN A 189 2.50 -3.98 -19.18
C ASN A 189 2.50 -2.63 -18.43
N PHE A 190 1.40 -2.38 -17.70
CA PHE A 190 1.18 -1.12 -17.02
C PHE A 190 1.26 -1.25 -15.51
N TRP A 191 1.94 -0.29 -14.87
CA TRP A 191 1.98 -0.16 -13.42
C TRP A 191 1.29 1.14 -12.98
N PRO A 192 0.23 1.07 -12.16
CA PRO A 192 -0.38 2.26 -11.61
C PRO A 192 0.50 2.81 -10.50
N ALA A 193 0.37 4.09 -10.21
CA ALA A 193 1.14 4.77 -9.17
C ALA A 193 0.27 5.70 -8.33
N VAL A 194 0.74 5.98 -7.11
CA VAL A 194 0.20 7.02 -6.24
C VAL A 194 1.31 7.60 -5.37
N HIS A 195 1.36 8.92 -5.25
CA HIS A 195 2.24 9.56 -4.29
C HIS A 195 1.74 9.28 -2.87
N LYS A 196 2.64 8.94 -1.94
CA LYS A 196 2.27 8.51 -0.57
C LYS A 196 1.41 9.54 0.18
N LEU A 197 1.61 10.83 -0.09
CA LEU A 197 0.83 11.91 0.53
C LEU A 197 -0.59 12.00 -0.05
N ASP A 198 -0.78 11.73 -1.34
CA ASP A 198 -2.13 11.65 -1.92
C ASP A 198 -2.87 10.40 -1.41
N ALA A 199 -2.16 9.28 -1.24
CA ALA A 199 -2.71 8.10 -0.59
C ALA A 199 -3.15 8.40 0.85
N ALA A 200 -2.32 9.12 1.63
CA ALA A 200 -2.67 9.53 3.00
C ALA A 200 -3.95 10.37 3.06
N LYS A 201 -4.08 11.35 2.16
CA LYS A 201 -5.30 12.15 2.03
C LYS A 201 -6.53 11.31 1.71
N LEU A 202 -6.38 10.27 0.88
CA LEU A 202 -7.47 9.32 0.61
C LEU A 202 -7.91 8.58 1.88
N TYR A 203 -6.97 8.05 2.67
CA TYR A 203 -7.30 7.39 3.95
C TYR A 203 -8.13 8.30 4.85
N ARG A 204 -7.72 9.56 5.02
CA ARG A 204 -8.49 10.53 5.81
C ARG A 204 -9.90 10.74 5.24
N LEU A 205 -10.02 11.01 3.93
CA LEU A 205 -11.31 11.25 3.29
C LEU A 205 -12.25 10.04 3.39
N ALA A 206 -11.73 8.82 3.23
CA ALA A 206 -12.48 7.59 3.38
C ALA A 206 -12.93 7.36 4.82
N LEU A 207 -12.16 7.83 5.80
CA LEU A 207 -12.49 7.72 7.23
C LEU A 207 -13.61 8.69 7.63
N GLU A 208 -13.56 9.92 7.11
CA GLU A 208 -14.49 11.00 7.44
C GLU A 208 -15.84 10.87 6.72
N LYS A 209 -15.85 10.28 5.52
CA LYS A 209 -17.07 10.15 4.72
C LYS A 209 -17.88 8.92 5.10
N PRO A 210 -19.22 9.02 5.14
CA PRO A 210 -20.07 7.83 5.23
C PRO A 210 -19.82 6.88 4.05
N PHE A 211 -19.70 5.59 4.34
CA PHE A 211 -19.58 4.54 3.34
C PHE A 211 -20.42 3.33 3.74
N VAL A 212 -20.81 2.53 2.74
CA VAL A 212 -21.45 1.23 2.94
C VAL A 212 -20.38 0.22 3.30
N SER A 213 -20.64 -0.64 4.30
CA SER A 213 -19.67 -1.67 4.66
C SER A 213 -19.33 -2.57 3.46
N GLY A 214 -18.05 -2.93 3.34
CA GLY A 214 -17.51 -3.58 2.16
C GLY A 214 -17.22 -2.62 0.99
N THR A 215 -17.20 -1.29 1.18
CA THR A 215 -16.76 -0.39 0.10
C THR A 215 -15.27 -0.60 -0.21
N ARG A 216 -14.89 -0.49 -1.49
CA ARG A 216 -13.50 -0.57 -1.97
C ARG A 216 -13.12 0.76 -2.61
N TYR A 217 -11.93 1.25 -2.30
CA TYR A 217 -11.33 2.44 -2.88
C TYR A 217 -9.98 2.11 -3.51
N HIS A 218 -9.64 2.77 -4.61
CA HIS A 218 -8.36 2.66 -5.28
C HIS A 218 -7.53 3.93 -5.04
N ALA A 219 -6.44 3.77 -4.29
CA ALA A 219 -5.43 4.81 -4.14
C ALA A 219 -4.49 4.78 -5.36
N VAL A 220 -4.97 5.34 -6.47
CA VAL A 220 -4.28 5.39 -7.76
C VAL A 220 -4.38 6.80 -8.33
N SER A 221 -3.26 7.53 -8.41
CA SER A 221 -3.19 8.84 -9.08
C SER A 221 -2.94 8.70 -10.58
N GLU A 222 -2.10 7.74 -10.96
CA GLU A 222 -1.73 7.44 -12.34
C GLU A 222 -2.21 6.04 -12.69
N GLN A 223 -3.13 5.94 -13.66
CA GLN A 223 -3.87 4.71 -13.98
C GLN A 223 -2.97 3.56 -14.48
N GLY A 224 -1.85 3.89 -15.13
CA GLY A 224 -0.92 2.89 -15.63
C GLY A 224 0.21 3.51 -16.44
N ILE A 225 1.42 3.43 -15.92
CA ILE A 225 2.66 3.83 -16.57
C ILE A 225 3.23 2.59 -17.27
N PRO A 226 3.56 2.65 -18.57
CA PRO A 226 4.22 1.53 -19.23
C PRO A 226 5.54 1.18 -18.52
N LEU A 227 5.76 -0.10 -18.20
CA LEU A 227 6.97 -0.53 -17.50
C LEU A 227 8.24 -0.15 -18.28
N LYS A 228 8.18 -0.15 -19.61
CA LYS A 228 9.27 0.32 -20.48
C LYS A 228 9.67 1.78 -20.26
N GLU A 229 8.76 2.66 -19.83
CA GLU A 229 9.08 4.04 -19.52
C GLU A 229 9.82 4.14 -18.20
N ILE A 230 9.35 3.42 -17.17
CA ILE A 230 10.03 3.32 -15.88
C ILE A 230 11.44 2.73 -16.06
N ALA A 231 11.55 1.59 -16.75
CA ALA A 231 12.81 0.91 -16.99
C ALA A 231 13.76 1.75 -17.85
N GLY A 232 13.25 2.41 -18.89
CA GLY A 232 14.02 3.31 -19.74
C GLY A 232 14.61 4.48 -18.97
N PHE A 233 13.81 5.08 -18.08
CA PHE A 233 14.25 6.17 -17.24
C PHE A 233 15.35 5.74 -16.24
N ILE A 234 15.15 4.60 -15.58
CA ILE A 234 16.17 4.01 -14.68
C ILE A 234 17.47 3.75 -15.45
N ALA A 235 17.38 3.24 -16.68
CA ALA A 235 18.52 2.95 -17.53
C ALA A 235 19.33 4.21 -17.86
N GLU A 236 18.62 5.28 -18.26
CA GLU A 236 19.23 6.58 -18.54
C GLU A 236 19.95 7.14 -17.32
N LYS A 237 19.29 7.16 -16.15
CA LYS A 237 19.88 7.69 -14.92
C LYS A 237 21.08 6.89 -14.43
N LEU A 238 21.08 5.58 -14.62
CA LEU A 238 22.19 4.71 -14.21
C LEU A 238 23.25 4.52 -15.30
N GLN A 239 23.03 5.05 -16.51
CA GLN A 239 23.90 4.84 -17.68
C GLN A 239 24.10 3.35 -18.01
N VAL A 240 23.02 2.56 -17.95
CA VAL A 240 23.01 1.12 -18.28
C VAL A 240 22.09 0.85 -19.47
N PRO A 241 22.25 -0.25 -20.22
CA PRO A 241 21.35 -0.58 -21.32
C PRO A 241 19.95 -0.98 -20.81
N VAL A 242 18.93 -0.67 -21.61
CA VAL A 242 17.61 -1.30 -21.50
C VAL A 242 17.63 -2.64 -22.23
N VAL A 243 17.16 -3.70 -21.60
CA VAL A 243 17.03 -5.03 -22.20
C VAL A 243 15.59 -5.53 -22.15
N SER A 244 15.14 -6.18 -23.22
CA SER A 244 13.86 -6.88 -23.24
C SER A 244 14.12 -8.37 -23.07
N LEU A 245 13.64 -8.93 -21.97
CA LEU A 245 13.83 -10.31 -21.57
C LEU A 245 12.63 -11.19 -21.95
N ASN A 246 12.89 -12.45 -22.23
CA ASN A 246 11.87 -13.48 -22.26
C ASN A 246 11.53 -13.97 -20.83
N SER A 247 10.57 -14.89 -20.70
CA SER A 247 10.09 -15.37 -19.40
C SER A 247 11.15 -16.05 -18.52
N ASP A 248 12.11 -16.75 -19.14
CA ASP A 248 13.16 -17.51 -18.45
C ASP A 248 14.27 -16.57 -17.99
N GLU A 249 14.74 -15.70 -18.89
CA GLU A 249 15.71 -14.64 -18.58
C GLU A 249 15.20 -13.69 -17.49
N ALA A 250 13.89 -13.41 -17.47
CA ALA A 250 13.29 -12.58 -16.44
C ALA A 250 13.38 -13.20 -15.04
N ALA A 251 13.30 -14.53 -14.91
CA ALA A 251 13.44 -15.20 -13.62
C ALA A 251 14.87 -15.06 -13.08
N GLU A 252 15.87 -15.16 -13.95
CA GLU A 252 17.28 -14.96 -13.59
C GLU A 252 17.57 -13.50 -13.22
N HIS A 253 17.07 -12.55 -14.00
CA HIS A 253 17.35 -11.12 -13.79
C HIS A 253 16.64 -10.53 -12.56
N PHE A 254 15.33 -10.81 -12.40
CA PHE A 254 14.54 -10.23 -11.32
C PHE A 254 14.47 -11.10 -10.06
N GLY A 255 14.85 -12.38 -10.14
CA GLY A 255 14.75 -13.33 -9.04
C GLY A 255 13.33 -13.43 -8.49
N TRP A 256 13.18 -13.27 -7.16
CA TRP A 256 11.88 -13.27 -6.49
C TRP A 256 10.93 -12.19 -7.03
N PHE A 257 11.44 -11.09 -7.60
CA PHE A 257 10.63 -9.98 -8.08
C PHE A 257 10.05 -10.21 -9.48
N ALA A 258 10.43 -11.29 -10.17
CA ALA A 258 10.00 -11.57 -11.55
C ALA A 258 8.47 -11.63 -11.70
N HIS A 259 7.76 -12.16 -10.70
CA HIS A 259 6.30 -12.24 -10.75
C HIS A 259 5.63 -10.85 -10.70
N PHE A 260 6.21 -9.90 -9.96
CA PHE A 260 5.75 -8.50 -9.92
C PHE A 260 6.09 -7.76 -11.22
N ALA A 261 7.31 -7.94 -11.74
CA ALA A 261 7.74 -7.36 -13.02
C ALA A 261 6.82 -7.76 -14.20
N LYS A 262 6.21 -8.96 -14.14
CA LYS A 262 5.27 -9.46 -15.16
C LYS A 262 3.86 -8.89 -15.05
N LEU A 263 3.49 -8.23 -13.95
CA LEU A 263 2.11 -7.80 -13.73
C LEU A 263 1.69 -6.73 -14.73
N ASN A 264 0.51 -6.92 -15.32
CA ASN A 264 -0.21 -5.90 -16.06
C ASN A 264 -1.38 -5.42 -15.21
N ASN A 265 -1.29 -4.21 -14.65
CA ASN A 265 -2.17 -3.75 -13.59
C ASN A 265 -2.77 -2.37 -13.87
N LEU A 266 -3.25 -2.15 -15.09
CA LEU A 266 -3.97 -0.95 -15.46
C LEU A 266 -5.18 -0.77 -14.52
N THR A 267 -5.22 0.30 -13.71
CA THR A 267 -6.20 0.43 -12.62
C THR A 267 -6.86 1.81 -12.60
N SER A 268 -8.19 1.86 -12.72
CA SER A 268 -8.96 3.10 -12.57
C SER A 268 -9.13 3.48 -11.10
N SER A 269 -9.30 4.78 -10.82
CA SER A 269 -9.77 5.30 -9.53
C SER A 269 -10.96 6.26 -9.69
N GLU A 270 -11.69 6.18 -10.79
CA GLU A 270 -12.77 7.11 -11.14
C GLU A 270 -13.86 7.19 -10.06
N GLU A 271 -14.36 6.04 -9.60
CA GLU A 271 -15.40 6.01 -8.56
C GLU A 271 -14.85 6.47 -7.21
N THR A 272 -13.61 6.12 -6.87
CA THR A 272 -12.92 6.62 -5.68
C THR A 272 -12.83 8.14 -5.68
N ARG A 273 -12.36 8.75 -6.78
CA ARG A 273 -12.23 10.20 -6.93
C ARG A 273 -13.58 10.88 -6.81
N LYS A 274 -14.60 10.35 -7.47
CA LYS A 274 -15.97 10.87 -7.48
C LYS A 274 -16.62 10.82 -6.10
N VAL A 275 -16.62 9.67 -5.43
CA VAL A 275 -17.27 9.48 -4.13
C VAL A 275 -16.52 10.24 -3.03
N LEU A 276 -15.19 10.18 -3.03
CA LEU A 276 -14.38 10.84 -2.00
C LEU A 276 -14.09 12.31 -2.30
N ASN A 277 -14.40 12.82 -3.49
CA ASN A 277 -13.93 14.12 -3.95
C ASN A 277 -12.41 14.25 -3.79
N TRP A 278 -11.71 13.16 -4.13
CA TRP A 278 -10.26 13.02 -3.99
C TRP A 278 -9.59 13.39 -5.30
N PHE A 279 -8.76 14.44 -5.25
CA PHE A 279 -7.98 14.92 -6.39
C PHE A 279 -6.50 14.88 -6.01
N PRO A 280 -5.76 13.86 -6.49
CA PRO A 280 -4.31 13.80 -6.38
C PRO A 280 -3.65 15.04 -6.98
N HIS A 281 -2.62 15.54 -6.31
CA HIS A 281 -1.96 16.80 -6.68
C HIS A 281 -0.46 16.82 -6.38
N HIS A 282 0.06 15.79 -5.72
CA HIS A 282 1.50 15.63 -5.55
C HIS A 282 2.15 15.15 -6.85
N PRO A 283 3.50 15.18 -6.95
CA PRO A 283 4.21 14.75 -8.15
C PRO A 283 3.79 13.36 -8.61
N THR A 284 3.89 13.13 -9.92
CA THR A 284 3.81 11.83 -10.57
C THR A 284 5.05 10.98 -10.26
N LEU A 285 4.98 9.67 -10.49
CA LEU A 285 6.13 8.78 -10.33
C LEU A 285 7.30 9.19 -11.24
N MET A 286 7.01 9.60 -12.47
CA MET A 286 8.05 10.01 -13.43
C MET A 286 8.72 11.32 -13.00
N GLU A 287 7.98 12.28 -12.43
CA GLU A 287 8.55 13.48 -11.83
C GLU A 287 9.43 13.16 -10.61
N ASP A 288 9.00 12.25 -9.74
CA ASP A 288 9.81 11.80 -8.60
C ASP A 288 11.09 11.08 -9.05
N LEU A 289 11.03 10.26 -10.09
CA LEU A 289 12.20 9.63 -10.71
C LEU A 289 13.17 10.67 -11.29
N GLN A 290 12.65 11.76 -11.87
CA GLN A 290 13.44 12.88 -12.39
C GLN A 290 14.13 13.70 -11.31
N SER A 291 13.53 13.76 -10.12
CA SER A 291 14.04 14.47 -8.96
C SER A 291 15.14 13.71 -8.21
N ASP A 292 15.52 14.25 -7.05
CA ASP A 292 16.47 13.66 -6.10
C ASP A 292 15.83 12.62 -5.15
N VAL A 293 14.54 12.30 -5.31
CA VAL A 293 13.82 11.33 -4.46
C VAL A 293 14.44 9.93 -4.52
N TYR A 294 14.75 9.44 -5.73
CA TYR A 294 15.31 8.10 -5.95
C TYR A 294 16.79 8.11 -6.37
N PHE A 295 17.28 9.26 -6.84
CA PHE A 295 18.67 9.47 -7.27
C PHE A 295 19.25 10.72 -6.60
N PRO A 296 19.41 10.72 -5.25
CA PRO A 296 20.02 11.85 -4.56
C PRO A 296 21.45 12.05 -5.07
N GLU A 297 21.83 13.30 -5.31
CA GLU A 297 23.22 13.64 -5.60
C GLU A 297 24.10 13.15 -4.44
N LYS A 298 25.24 12.52 -4.76
CA LYS A 298 26.23 12.19 -3.74
C LYS A 298 26.75 13.50 -3.17
N GLN A 299 26.40 13.80 -1.92
CA GLN A 299 27.10 14.81 -1.12
C GLN A 299 28.53 14.36 -0.82
#